data_AF-A0A8T6ZS18-F1
#
_entry.id   AF-A0A8T6ZS18-F1
#
_cell.length_a   1.000
_cell.length_b   1.000
_cell.length_c   1.000
_cell.angle_alpha   90.00
_cell.angle_beta   90.00
_cell.angle_gamma   90.00
#
_symmetry.space_group_name_H-M   'P 1'
#
loop_
_entity.id
_entity.type
_entity.pdbx_description
1 polymer ?
#
loop_
_entity_poly.entity_id
_entity_poly.type
_entity_poly.pdbx_seq_one_letter_code
_entity_poly.pdbx_strand_id
1 'polypeptide(L)'
;AHSGWSADSLEVGDVISVRAHPEQGSGRNYALLESLTTPDGTVLRQGILPSRATETTADISGVWKSRHESYAPIEVLSALFPEFMRVPLTEAGQASIDTYDHDNDNPTAVCSGYGLLPGLTSPHYLNQIEILDDRVILRDEWFDAERIIYTDGRDHPVDGERTRLGHSIGHWEGETLVVDTPLFAPHRSPYGIGLASGLEKHITERYTLNPDGRSLVIEVTLEDPEYLADSFSGTLNWDYTPDFEFYRYDCDPEVATRFSPK
;
A
#
# COMPACT_ATOMS: atom_id res chain seq x y z
N ALA A 1 4.26 -17.09 -6.73
CA ALA A 1 3.23 -16.63 -5.78
C ALA A 1 3.89 -15.99 -4.56
N HIS A 2 3.73 -14.68 -4.40
CA HIS A 2 4.32 -13.88 -3.33
C HIS A 2 3.48 -13.86 -2.03
N SER A 3 2.26 -14.42 -2.05
CA SER A 3 1.33 -14.48 -0.92
C SER A 3 1.01 -15.90 -0.42
N GLY A 4 1.76 -16.92 -0.85
CA GLY A 4 1.68 -18.28 -0.30
C GLY A 4 0.80 -19.29 -1.05
N TRP A 5 0.15 -18.89 -2.15
CA TRP A 5 -0.66 -19.76 -3.02
C TRP A 5 -0.78 -19.21 -4.44
N SER A 6 -1.09 -20.07 -5.40
CA SER A 6 -1.21 -19.79 -6.83
C SER A 6 -2.57 -20.25 -7.37
N ALA A 7 -2.89 -19.92 -8.62
CA ALA A 7 -4.10 -20.40 -9.29
C ALA A 7 -4.22 -21.95 -9.28
N ASP A 8 -3.09 -22.66 -9.26
CA ASP A 8 -3.03 -24.13 -9.25
C ASP A 8 -2.94 -24.73 -7.84
N SER A 9 -3.10 -23.93 -6.78
CA SER A 9 -2.96 -24.44 -5.40
C SER A 9 -4.14 -25.28 -4.93
N LEU A 10 -5.30 -25.21 -5.61
CA LEU A 10 -6.50 -25.98 -5.31
C LEU A 10 -7.25 -26.31 -6.61
N GLU A 11 -7.82 -27.51 -6.68
CA GLU A 11 -8.69 -27.93 -7.78
C GLU A 11 -10.14 -28.13 -7.31
N VAL A 12 -11.08 -27.96 -8.23
CA VAL A 12 -12.50 -28.23 -7.96
C VAL A 12 -12.66 -29.72 -7.63
N GLY A 13 -13.06 -30.00 -6.38
CA GLY A 13 -13.22 -31.37 -5.87
C GLY A 13 -12.27 -31.72 -4.73
N ASP A 14 -11.26 -30.89 -4.46
CA ASP A 14 -10.35 -31.10 -3.34
C ASP A 14 -11.08 -31.08 -1.99
N VAL A 15 -10.74 -32.06 -1.14
CA VAL A 15 -11.18 -32.11 0.25
C VAL A 15 -10.09 -31.51 1.12
N ILE A 16 -10.31 -30.28 1.57
CA ILE A 16 -9.35 -29.52 2.36
C ILE A 16 -9.75 -29.43 3.84
N SER A 17 -8.77 -29.21 4.71
CA SER A 17 -9.02 -28.80 6.10
C SER A 17 -8.81 -27.29 6.25
N VAL A 18 -9.73 -26.63 6.95
CA VAL A 18 -9.69 -25.17 7.14
C VAL A 18 -9.47 -24.85 8.61
N ARG A 19 -8.52 -23.96 8.91
CA ARG A 19 -8.46 -23.24 10.18
C ARG A 19 -8.88 -21.80 9.95
N ALA A 20 -9.77 -21.30 10.80
CA ALA A 20 -10.31 -19.96 10.67
C ALA A 20 -10.83 -19.45 12.02
N HIS A 21 -10.90 -18.13 12.17
CA HIS A 21 -11.53 -17.46 13.31
C HIS A 21 -12.99 -17.14 12.96
N PRO A 22 -13.97 -17.85 13.52
CA PRO A 22 -15.37 -17.59 13.23
C PRO A 22 -15.78 -16.23 13.79
N GLU A 23 -16.72 -15.59 13.11
CA GLU A 23 -17.29 -14.37 13.65
C GLU A 23 -18.06 -14.61 14.94
N GLN A 24 -18.01 -13.60 15.80
CA GLN A 24 -18.68 -13.57 17.09
C GLN A 24 -19.58 -12.35 17.17
N GLY A 25 -20.88 -12.57 17.39
CA GLY A 25 -21.79 -11.52 17.86
C GLY A 25 -22.86 -11.06 16.88
N SER A 26 -22.64 -11.12 15.56
CA SER A 26 -23.66 -10.69 14.58
C SER A 26 -24.53 -11.84 14.03
N GLY A 27 -24.21 -13.09 14.35
CA GLY A 27 -24.96 -14.27 13.89
C GLY A 27 -24.78 -14.58 12.41
N ARG A 28 -23.76 -14.00 11.78
CA ARG A 28 -23.43 -14.19 10.38
C ARG A 28 -22.48 -15.40 10.23
N ASN A 29 -22.68 -16.21 9.20
CA ASN A 29 -21.88 -17.43 8.97
C ASN A 29 -20.61 -17.13 8.16
N TYR A 30 -19.61 -16.52 8.78
CA TYR A 30 -18.28 -16.32 8.17
C TYR A 30 -17.15 -16.49 9.19
N ALA A 31 -15.94 -16.63 8.66
CA ALA A 31 -14.73 -16.76 9.45
C ALA A 31 -13.54 -16.12 8.71
N LEU A 32 -12.62 -15.51 9.46
CA LEU A 32 -11.33 -15.07 8.95
C LEU A 32 -10.43 -16.29 8.75
N LEU A 33 -10.00 -16.54 7.52
CA LEU A 33 -9.17 -17.70 7.17
C LEU A 33 -7.76 -17.58 7.78
N GLU A 34 -7.31 -18.62 8.50
CA GLU A 34 -5.94 -18.72 9.03
C GLU A 34 -5.06 -19.59 8.13
N SER A 35 -5.56 -20.76 7.72
CA SER A 35 -4.84 -21.66 6.81
C SER A 35 -5.75 -22.70 6.16
N LEU A 36 -5.35 -23.17 4.99
CA LEU A 36 -5.92 -24.34 4.32
C LEU A 36 -4.87 -25.47 4.31
N THR A 37 -5.29 -26.70 4.54
CA THR A 37 -4.45 -27.89 4.32
C THR A 37 -5.03 -28.68 3.17
N THR A 38 -4.24 -28.85 2.11
CA THR A 38 -4.56 -29.62 0.90
C THR A 38 -4.55 -31.13 1.17
N PRO A 39 -5.10 -31.97 0.26
CA PRO A 39 -5.13 -33.42 0.42
C PRO A 39 -3.75 -34.08 0.59
N ASP A 40 -2.71 -33.50 -0.01
CA ASP A 40 -1.32 -33.97 0.10
C ASP A 40 -0.61 -33.50 1.39
N GLY A 41 -1.30 -32.73 2.23
CA GLY A 41 -0.79 -32.21 3.50
C GLY A 41 -0.08 -30.86 3.41
N THR A 42 -0.03 -30.22 2.23
CA THR A 42 0.51 -28.87 2.07
C THR A 42 -0.34 -27.85 2.83
N VAL A 43 0.29 -27.01 3.65
CA VAL A 43 -0.40 -25.97 4.42
C VAL A 43 -0.25 -24.64 3.71
N LEU A 44 -1.32 -24.18 3.08
CA LEU A 44 -1.44 -22.85 2.49
C LEU A 44 -1.85 -21.86 3.58
N ARG A 45 -1.10 -20.77 3.69
CA ARG A 45 -1.41 -19.66 4.61
C ARG A 45 -1.42 -18.39 3.81
N GLN A 46 -2.41 -17.55 4.08
CA GLN A 46 -2.35 -16.17 3.63
C GLN A 46 -1.35 -15.44 4.53
N GLY A 47 -0.31 -14.87 3.95
CA GLY A 47 0.69 -14.15 4.73
C GLY A 47 1.70 -13.41 3.87
N ILE A 48 2.38 -12.48 4.52
CA ILE A 48 3.50 -11.76 3.93
C ILE A 48 4.71 -12.70 3.95
N LEU A 49 5.02 -13.28 2.79
CA LEU A 49 6.32 -13.94 2.63
C LEU A 49 7.43 -12.89 2.74
N PRO A 50 8.48 -13.14 3.55
CA PRO A 50 9.66 -12.28 3.54
C PRO A 50 10.20 -12.18 2.12
N SER A 51 10.38 -10.96 1.63
CA SER A 51 11.15 -10.73 0.42
C SER A 51 12.63 -10.75 0.74
N ARG A 52 13.42 -11.31 -0.16
CA ARG A 52 14.84 -11.06 -0.23
C ARG A 52 15.23 -11.07 -1.70
N ALA A 53 15.87 -10.00 -2.14
CA ALA A 53 16.34 -9.92 -3.50
C ALA A 53 17.33 -11.04 -3.83
N THR A 54 17.01 -11.79 -4.88
CA THR A 54 17.85 -12.84 -5.47
C THR A 54 18.67 -12.31 -6.65
N GLU A 55 18.21 -11.21 -7.26
CA GLU A 55 18.84 -10.52 -8.37
C GLU A 55 19.25 -9.08 -8.01
N THR A 56 19.83 -8.37 -8.97
CA THR A 56 20.27 -6.98 -8.82
C THR A 56 19.83 -6.15 -10.02
N THR A 57 19.56 -4.86 -9.80
CA THR A 57 19.31 -3.87 -10.85
C THR A 57 20.37 -2.75 -10.83
N ALA A 58 20.50 -2.03 -11.95
CA ALA A 58 21.41 -0.90 -12.10
C ALA A 58 20.76 0.45 -11.77
N ASP A 59 19.43 0.52 -11.76
CA ASP A 59 18.64 1.72 -11.45
C ASP A 59 17.36 1.33 -10.70
N ILE A 60 16.50 2.31 -10.40
CA ILE A 60 15.30 2.09 -9.60
C ILE A 60 14.14 1.42 -10.37
N SER A 61 14.29 1.16 -11.67
CA SER A 61 13.25 0.48 -12.45
C SER A 61 13.12 -0.99 -12.08
N GLY A 62 11.92 -1.55 -12.29
CA GLY A 62 11.62 -2.96 -12.08
C GLY A 62 10.54 -3.20 -11.02
N VAL A 63 10.46 -4.43 -10.54
CA VAL A 63 9.43 -4.89 -9.59
C VAL A 63 10.03 -5.00 -8.20
N TRP A 64 9.32 -4.43 -7.23
CA TRP A 64 9.77 -4.19 -5.88
C TRP A 64 8.71 -4.65 -4.89
N LYS A 65 9.14 -5.15 -3.73
CA LYS A 65 8.25 -5.46 -2.61
C LYS A 65 8.69 -4.72 -1.36
N SER A 66 7.77 -4.10 -0.64
CA SER A 66 8.10 -3.49 0.65
C SER A 66 8.62 -4.55 1.62
N ARG A 67 9.85 -4.33 2.12
CA ARG A 67 10.56 -5.28 2.96
C ARG A 67 9.80 -5.45 4.26
N HIS A 68 9.59 -6.71 4.60
CA HIS A 68 9.07 -7.11 5.90
C HIS A 68 9.97 -8.20 6.48
N GLU A 69 10.60 -7.92 7.62
CA GLU A 69 11.73 -8.72 8.15
C GLU A 69 11.31 -10.06 8.77
N SER A 70 10.01 -10.25 9.03
CA SER A 70 9.48 -11.48 9.62
C SER A 70 8.17 -11.89 8.94
N TYR A 71 7.60 -13.02 9.33
CA TYR A 71 6.22 -13.30 8.93
C TYR A 71 5.31 -12.36 9.74
N ALA A 72 4.69 -11.36 9.10
CA ALA A 72 3.66 -10.55 9.75
C ALA A 72 2.27 -11.12 9.52
N PRO A 73 1.36 -10.91 10.49
CA PRO A 73 -0.07 -11.04 10.28
C PRO A 73 -0.55 -10.14 9.12
N ILE A 74 -1.60 -10.55 8.41
CA ILE A 74 -2.12 -9.79 7.26
C ILE A 74 -2.62 -8.39 7.64
N GLU A 75 -2.96 -8.20 8.92
CA GLU A 75 -3.44 -6.97 9.50
C GLU A 75 -2.40 -5.84 9.49
N VAL A 76 -1.12 -6.15 9.25
CA VAL A 76 -0.07 -5.14 9.08
C VAL A 76 -0.23 -4.48 7.71
N LEU A 77 -0.99 -3.38 7.69
CA LEU A 77 -1.26 -2.63 6.47
C LEU A 77 -0.03 -1.87 5.94
N SER A 78 0.89 -1.50 6.83
CA SER A 78 2.01 -0.60 6.54
C SER A 78 3.23 -0.90 7.41
N ALA A 79 4.42 -0.94 6.80
CA ALA A 79 5.69 -1.08 7.51
C ALA A 79 6.05 0.11 8.42
N LEU A 80 5.47 1.29 8.18
CA LEU A 80 5.73 2.52 8.96
C LEU A 80 4.66 2.79 10.03
N PHE A 81 3.71 1.87 10.18
CA PHE A 81 2.53 2.06 11.03
C PHE A 81 2.87 2.41 12.50
N PRO A 82 3.79 1.69 13.19
CA PRO A 82 4.07 1.96 14.60
C PRO A 82 4.63 3.36 14.85
N GLU A 83 5.46 3.87 13.96
CA GLU A 83 6.05 5.21 14.01
C GLU A 83 5.00 6.27 13.67
N PHE A 84 4.20 6.04 12.62
CA PHE A 84 3.15 6.98 12.20
C PHE A 84 2.10 7.20 13.29
N MET A 85 1.69 6.14 13.99
CA MET A 85 0.72 6.22 15.09
C MET A 85 1.21 7.03 16.31
N ARG A 86 2.51 7.40 16.38
CA ARG A 86 3.06 8.23 17.45
C ARG A 86 3.05 9.72 17.12
N VAL A 87 2.71 10.09 15.89
CA VAL A 87 2.63 11.49 15.46
C VAL A 87 1.47 12.16 16.19
N PRO A 88 1.71 13.29 16.91
CA PRO A 88 0.64 14.03 17.54
C PRO A 88 -0.42 14.47 16.51
N LEU A 89 -1.69 14.31 16.85
CA LEU A 89 -2.81 14.71 15.99
C LEU A 89 -3.34 16.09 16.39
N THR A 90 -3.94 16.80 15.43
CA THR A 90 -4.75 17.98 15.74
C THR A 90 -6.08 17.56 16.39
N GLU A 91 -6.86 18.52 16.87
CA GLU A 91 -8.24 18.25 17.32
C GLU A 91 -9.10 17.64 16.20
N ALA A 92 -8.93 18.10 14.95
CA ALA A 92 -9.62 17.54 13.78
C ALA A 92 -9.11 16.12 13.45
N GLY A 93 -7.81 15.86 13.59
CA GLY A 93 -7.20 14.54 13.51
C GLY A 93 -7.82 13.54 14.46
N GLN A 94 -7.89 13.89 15.74
CA GLN A 94 -8.49 13.03 16.76
C GLN A 94 -9.99 12.83 16.51
N ALA A 95 -10.73 13.90 16.22
CA ALA A 95 -12.16 13.81 15.93
C ALA A 95 -12.46 12.90 14.73
N SER A 96 -11.62 12.95 13.68
CA SER A 96 -11.76 12.08 12.49
C SER A 96 -11.72 10.59 12.84
N ILE A 97 -10.82 10.20 13.75
CA ILE A 97 -10.71 8.82 14.21
C ILE A 97 -11.92 8.46 15.08
N ASP A 98 -12.27 9.33 16.03
CA ASP A 98 -13.37 9.08 16.97
C ASP A 98 -14.73 8.92 16.27
N THR A 99 -14.92 9.61 15.13
CA THR A 99 -16.14 9.53 14.33
C THR A 99 -16.04 8.55 13.16
N TYR A 100 -15.02 7.67 13.11
CA TYR A 100 -14.88 6.69 12.04
C TYR A 100 -15.88 5.55 12.18
N ASP A 101 -16.77 5.47 11.19
CA ASP A 101 -17.71 4.37 11.08
C ASP A 101 -17.08 3.25 10.25
N HIS A 102 -16.57 2.20 10.91
CA HIS A 102 -15.94 1.07 10.24
C HIS A 102 -16.82 0.38 9.19
N ASP A 103 -18.14 0.49 9.34
CA ASP A 103 -19.11 -0.16 8.47
C ASP A 103 -19.36 0.66 7.19
N ASN A 104 -19.36 2.00 7.32
CA ASN A 104 -19.77 2.92 6.25
C ASN A 104 -18.61 3.73 5.64
N ASP A 105 -17.55 4.00 6.40
CA ASP A 105 -16.46 4.90 6.01
C ASP A 105 -15.25 4.16 5.40
N ASN A 106 -15.27 2.82 5.33
CA ASN A 106 -14.15 2.05 4.79
C ASN A 106 -14.03 2.23 3.26
N PRO A 107 -12.99 2.91 2.73
CA PRO A 107 -12.87 3.19 1.30
C PRO A 107 -12.79 1.91 0.46
N THR A 108 -12.21 0.83 1.01
CA THR A 108 -12.03 -0.42 0.28
C THR A 108 -13.36 -1.13 0.00
N ALA A 109 -14.40 -0.85 0.78
CA ALA A 109 -15.73 -1.43 0.59
C ALA A 109 -16.36 -1.01 -0.75
N VAL A 110 -15.95 0.12 -1.31
CA VAL A 110 -16.46 0.65 -2.58
C VAL A 110 -15.41 0.64 -3.69
N CYS A 111 -14.42 -0.24 -3.58
CA CYS A 111 -13.27 -0.32 -4.50
C CYS A 111 -12.50 1.00 -4.64
N SER A 112 -12.58 1.88 -3.64
CA SER A 112 -11.67 3.01 -3.54
C SER A 112 -10.44 2.55 -2.76
N GLY A 113 -9.27 2.64 -3.38
CA GLY A 113 -8.02 2.42 -2.66
C GLY A 113 -7.81 3.42 -1.52
N TYR A 114 -6.78 3.18 -0.72
CA TYR A 114 -6.30 4.13 0.29
C TYR A 114 -5.49 5.27 -0.35
N GLY A 115 -4.86 6.13 0.44
CA GLY A 115 -3.97 7.15 -0.08
C GLY A 115 -2.67 6.56 -0.67
N LEU A 116 -1.79 7.47 -1.10
CA LEU A 116 -0.45 7.13 -1.59
C LEU A 116 0.39 6.30 -0.59
N LEU A 117 0.39 6.70 0.70
CA LEU A 117 1.32 6.13 1.69
C LEU A 117 1.09 4.63 1.98
N PRO A 118 -0.15 4.11 2.11
CA PRO A 118 -0.34 2.67 2.27
C PRO A 118 0.13 1.84 1.07
N GLY A 119 -0.01 2.33 -0.16
CA GLY A 119 0.53 1.62 -1.33
C GLY A 119 2.04 1.46 -1.28
N LEU A 120 2.75 2.53 -0.88
CA LEU A 120 4.21 2.47 -0.74
C LEU A 120 4.69 1.54 0.38
N THR A 121 3.94 1.49 1.47
CA THR A 121 4.40 0.87 2.72
C THR A 121 3.84 -0.53 2.92
N SER A 122 2.89 -0.96 2.09
CA SER A 122 2.27 -2.28 2.18
C SER A 122 3.26 -3.37 1.78
N PRO A 123 3.52 -4.35 2.67
CA PRO A 123 4.36 -5.50 2.34
C PRO A 123 3.58 -6.62 1.62
N HIS A 124 2.28 -6.43 1.36
CA HIS A 124 1.42 -7.45 0.72
C HIS A 124 1.50 -7.42 -0.80
N TYR A 125 1.71 -6.24 -1.35
CA TYR A 125 1.55 -5.95 -2.77
C TYR A 125 2.89 -5.52 -3.37
N LEU A 126 3.04 -5.79 -4.66
CA LEU A 126 4.21 -5.39 -5.43
C LEU A 126 4.04 -3.96 -5.94
N ASN A 127 5.17 -3.30 -6.10
CA ASN A 127 5.29 -2.00 -6.72
C ASN A 127 6.18 -2.15 -7.96
N GLN A 128 5.76 -1.59 -9.10
CA GLN A 128 6.54 -1.58 -10.32
C GLN A 128 6.91 -0.14 -10.67
N ILE A 129 8.19 0.09 -10.97
CA ILE A 129 8.71 1.36 -11.45
C ILE A 129 9.13 1.20 -12.91
N GLU A 130 8.57 2.06 -13.77
CA GLU A 130 8.96 2.23 -15.17
C GLU A 130 9.52 3.64 -15.36
N ILE A 131 10.73 3.74 -15.90
CA ILE A 131 11.38 5.04 -16.16
C ILE A 131 11.27 5.34 -17.66
N LEU A 132 10.73 6.52 -17.98
CA LEU A 132 10.64 7.09 -19.33
C LEU A 132 11.43 8.40 -19.38
N ASP A 133 11.63 8.93 -20.59
CA ASP A 133 12.44 10.14 -20.81
C ASP A 133 11.91 11.38 -20.05
N ASP A 134 10.59 11.51 -19.91
CA ASP A 134 9.91 12.69 -19.37
C ASP A 134 9.12 12.42 -18.07
N ARG A 135 9.08 11.15 -17.62
CA ARG A 135 8.31 10.74 -16.43
C ARG A 135 8.75 9.37 -15.91
N VAL A 136 8.43 9.13 -14.65
CA VAL A 136 8.46 7.81 -14.02
C VAL A 136 7.02 7.38 -13.76
N ILE A 137 6.69 6.12 -14.06
CA ILE A 137 5.40 5.52 -13.75
C ILE A 137 5.60 4.53 -12.61
N LEU A 138 4.87 4.74 -11.52
CA LEU A 138 4.83 3.84 -10.36
C LEU A 138 3.47 3.17 -10.33
N ARG A 139 3.46 1.84 -10.40
CA ARG A 139 2.25 1.00 -10.29
C ARG A 139 2.29 0.22 -9.00
N ASP A 140 1.21 0.24 -8.25
CA ASP A 140 1.00 -0.59 -7.06
C ASP A 140 -0.08 -1.62 -7.41
N GLU A 141 0.19 -2.91 -7.15
CA GLU A 141 -0.82 -3.94 -7.36
C GLU A 141 -2.09 -3.58 -6.59
N TRP A 142 -1.97 -2.99 -5.41
CA TRP A 142 -3.13 -2.71 -4.58
C TRP A 142 -4.06 -1.67 -5.21
N PHE A 143 -5.29 -2.09 -5.51
CA PHE A 143 -6.29 -1.30 -6.23
C PHE A 143 -5.84 -0.82 -7.61
N ASP A 144 -4.88 -1.51 -8.24
CA ASP A 144 -4.37 -1.18 -9.57
C ASP A 144 -3.95 0.29 -9.68
N ALA A 145 -3.37 0.82 -8.61
CA ALA A 145 -3.04 2.24 -8.52
C ALA A 145 -1.86 2.55 -9.46
N GLU A 146 -2.08 3.48 -10.38
CA GLU A 146 -1.04 4.01 -11.27
C GLU A 146 -0.79 5.48 -10.95
N ARG A 147 0.47 5.82 -10.70
CA ARG A 147 0.93 7.18 -10.42
C ARG A 147 1.97 7.59 -11.44
N ILE A 148 1.77 8.76 -12.04
CA ILE A 148 2.74 9.40 -12.92
C ILE A 148 3.51 10.44 -12.12
N ILE A 149 4.83 10.33 -12.13
CA ILE A 149 5.78 11.29 -11.56
C ILE A 149 6.43 12.00 -12.76
N TYR A 150 6.07 13.25 -13.01
CA TYR A 150 6.66 14.00 -14.12
C TYR A 150 8.08 14.44 -13.79
N THR A 151 9.03 14.19 -14.70
CA THR A 151 10.46 14.51 -14.51
C THR A 151 11.00 15.45 -15.60
N ASP A 152 10.11 16.10 -16.34
CA ASP A 152 10.44 17.00 -17.46
C ASP A 152 10.70 18.46 -17.03
N GLY A 153 10.73 18.72 -15.72
CA GLY A 153 11.02 20.04 -15.15
C GLY A 153 9.83 21.00 -15.16
N ARG A 154 8.60 20.52 -15.36
CA ARG A 154 7.39 21.33 -15.15
C ARG A 154 7.19 21.65 -13.66
N ASP A 155 6.34 22.65 -13.39
CA ASP A 155 5.84 22.96 -12.04
C ASP A 155 4.47 22.31 -11.79
N HIS A 156 4.06 22.25 -10.52
CA HIS A 156 2.70 21.83 -10.18
C HIS A 156 1.68 22.83 -10.77
N PRO A 157 0.55 22.34 -11.30
CA PRO A 157 -0.51 23.22 -11.78
C PRO A 157 -1.13 24.01 -10.61
N VAL A 158 -1.31 25.32 -10.80
CA VAL A 158 -1.84 26.23 -9.76
C VAL A 158 -3.25 25.82 -9.29
N ASP A 159 -4.10 25.40 -10.23
CA ASP A 159 -5.47 24.92 -9.98
C ASP A 159 -5.67 23.51 -10.54
N GLY A 160 -4.70 22.63 -10.28
CA GLY A 160 -4.74 21.26 -10.79
C GLY A 160 -5.90 20.43 -10.24
N GLU A 161 -6.24 19.39 -10.99
CA GLU A 161 -7.14 18.35 -10.50
C GLU A 161 -6.55 17.70 -9.24
N ARG A 162 -7.39 17.58 -8.22
CA ARG A 162 -7.03 16.91 -6.98
C ARG A 162 -7.44 15.45 -7.03
N THR A 163 -6.52 14.56 -6.72
CA THR A 163 -6.75 13.12 -6.79
C THR A 163 -6.38 12.45 -5.47
N ARG A 164 -6.76 11.18 -5.30
CA ARG A 164 -6.37 10.38 -4.13
C ARG A 164 -4.84 10.18 -4.02
N LEU A 165 -4.13 10.21 -5.15
CA LEU A 165 -2.69 10.00 -5.23
C LEU A 165 -1.90 11.31 -5.40
N GLY A 166 -2.60 12.45 -5.49
CA GLY A 166 -1.99 13.76 -5.70
C GLY A 166 -1.47 13.95 -7.13
N HIS A 167 -0.64 14.97 -7.32
CA HIS A 167 0.06 15.25 -8.58
C HIS A 167 1.57 15.25 -8.31
N SER A 168 2.30 14.25 -8.79
CA SER A 168 3.72 14.11 -8.47
C SER A 168 4.64 14.76 -9.52
N ILE A 169 5.65 15.49 -9.05
CA ILE A 169 6.78 15.98 -9.84
C ILE A 169 8.05 15.45 -9.20
N GLY A 170 9.00 15.03 -10.02
CA GLY A 170 10.28 14.54 -9.52
C GLY A 170 11.48 15.11 -10.25
N HIS A 171 12.61 15.11 -9.56
CA HIS A 171 13.91 15.46 -10.11
C HIS A 171 14.99 14.53 -9.56
N TRP A 172 16.08 14.41 -10.30
CA TRP A 172 17.21 13.57 -9.92
C TRP A 172 18.27 14.38 -9.17
N GLU A 173 18.62 13.93 -7.97
CA GLU A 173 19.77 14.38 -7.18
C GLU A 173 20.86 13.30 -7.19
N GLY A 174 21.71 13.33 -8.21
CA GLY A 174 22.62 12.21 -8.47
C GLY A 174 21.82 10.98 -8.89
N GLU A 175 21.88 9.92 -8.08
CA GLU A 175 21.15 8.65 -8.30
C GLU A 175 19.83 8.57 -7.50
N THR A 176 19.48 9.63 -6.75
CA THR A 176 18.26 9.68 -5.96
C THR A 176 17.16 10.39 -6.74
N LEU A 177 16.01 9.73 -6.94
CA LEU A 177 14.79 10.41 -7.41
C LEU A 177 14.10 11.06 -6.21
N VAL A 178 13.98 12.38 -6.23
CA VAL A 178 13.21 13.16 -5.25
C VAL A 178 11.86 13.46 -5.86
N VAL A 179 10.78 13.27 -5.11
CA VAL A 179 9.41 13.46 -5.58
C VAL A 179 8.66 14.38 -4.63
N ASP A 180 8.03 15.41 -5.17
CA ASP A 180 7.13 16.34 -4.50
C ASP A 180 5.70 16.04 -4.96
N THR A 181 4.78 15.88 -4.00
CA THR A 181 3.38 15.54 -4.30
C THR A 181 2.42 16.37 -3.43
N PRO A 182 1.82 17.43 -3.99
CA PRO A 182 0.64 18.12 -3.47
C PRO A 182 -0.65 17.63 -4.17
N LEU A 183 -1.70 18.44 -4.10
CA LEU A 183 -2.97 18.28 -4.82
C LEU A 183 -3.71 16.97 -4.49
N PHE A 184 -3.64 16.54 -3.23
CA PHE A 184 -4.51 15.48 -2.76
C PHE A 184 -5.97 15.96 -2.67
N ALA A 185 -6.89 15.09 -3.02
CA ALA A 185 -8.31 15.23 -2.70
C ALA A 185 -8.56 14.89 -1.22
N PRO A 186 -9.56 15.50 -0.57
CA PRO A 186 -9.96 15.09 0.78
C PRO A 186 -10.30 13.61 0.80
N HIS A 187 -9.83 12.90 1.82
CA HIS A 187 -10.01 11.46 1.90
C HIS A 187 -10.36 11.06 3.33
N ARG A 188 -11.43 10.27 3.50
CA ARG A 188 -11.99 9.93 4.82
C ARG A 188 -11.04 9.09 5.68
N SER A 189 -10.27 8.19 5.06
CA SER A 189 -9.34 7.29 5.75
C SER A 189 -8.20 6.86 4.82
N PRO A 190 -7.33 7.77 4.34
CA PRO A 190 -6.25 7.44 3.40
C PRO A 190 -5.16 6.54 3.97
N TYR A 191 -5.13 6.32 5.29
CA TYR A 191 -4.14 5.49 5.97
C TYR A 191 -4.74 4.19 6.54
N GLY A 192 -6.05 3.95 6.34
CA GLY A 192 -6.75 2.75 6.83
C GLY A 192 -7.10 2.74 8.32
N ILE A 193 -6.94 3.87 9.02
CA ILE A 193 -7.13 3.99 10.48
C ILE A 193 -8.24 4.96 10.90
N GLY A 194 -9.00 5.48 9.95
CA GLY A 194 -10.03 6.49 10.21
C GLY A 194 -9.51 7.92 10.38
N LEU A 195 -8.19 8.11 10.35
CA LEU A 195 -7.58 9.43 10.24
C LEU A 195 -7.73 9.92 8.80
N ALA A 196 -8.48 11.00 8.59
CA ALA A 196 -8.68 11.65 7.30
C ALA A 196 -7.42 12.42 6.84
N SER A 197 -7.44 12.87 5.59
CA SER A 197 -6.46 13.85 5.10
C SER A 197 -7.09 15.04 4.42
N GLY A 198 -6.42 16.17 4.55
CA GLY A 198 -6.86 17.49 4.12
C GLY A 198 -6.37 17.92 2.74
N LEU A 199 -6.74 19.15 2.37
CA LEU A 199 -6.30 19.79 1.13
C LEU A 199 -4.86 20.31 1.21
N GLU A 200 -4.36 20.53 2.44
CA GLU A 200 -3.00 20.97 2.75
C GLU A 200 -2.03 19.79 2.91
N LYS A 201 -2.49 18.56 2.64
CA LYS A 201 -1.62 17.40 2.61
C LYS A 201 -0.53 17.57 1.55
N HIS A 202 0.70 17.25 1.94
CA HIS A 202 1.87 17.23 1.09
C HIS A 202 2.73 16.01 1.44
N ILE A 203 3.27 15.35 0.42
CA ILE A 203 4.18 14.23 0.59
C ILE A 203 5.44 14.49 -0.23
N THR A 204 6.58 14.38 0.44
CA THR A 204 7.90 14.35 -0.20
C THR A 204 8.49 12.96 -0.07
N GLU A 205 9.06 12.43 -1.15
CA GLU A 205 9.67 11.10 -1.19
C GLU A 205 11.08 11.17 -1.78
N ARG A 206 11.99 10.31 -1.32
CA ARG A 206 13.34 10.15 -1.87
C ARG A 206 13.61 8.68 -2.10
N TYR A 207 13.82 8.29 -3.36
CA TYR A 207 14.10 6.92 -3.78
C TYR A 207 15.58 6.77 -4.10
N THR A 208 16.30 6.00 -3.31
CA THR A 208 17.75 5.78 -3.49
C THR A 208 18.06 4.30 -3.60
N LEU A 209 18.59 3.87 -4.74
CA LEU A 209 19.02 2.48 -4.92
C LEU A 209 20.25 2.23 -4.02
N ASN A 210 20.21 1.14 -3.24
CA ASN A 210 21.40 0.73 -2.50
C ASN A 210 22.50 0.28 -3.49
N PRO A 211 23.80 0.53 -3.19
CA PRO A 211 24.90 0.20 -4.10
C PRO A 211 25.03 -1.27 -4.51
N ASP A 212 24.39 -2.18 -3.77
CA ASP A 212 24.35 -3.60 -4.12
C ASP A 212 23.29 -3.96 -5.17
N GLY A 213 22.46 -2.98 -5.59
CA GLY A 213 21.40 -3.14 -6.57
C GLY A 213 20.23 -4.00 -6.10
N ARG A 214 20.15 -4.32 -4.81
CA ARG A 214 19.18 -5.30 -4.27
C ARG A 214 18.00 -4.67 -3.56
N SER A 215 18.14 -3.42 -3.13
CA SER A 215 17.10 -2.76 -2.37
C SER A 215 17.03 -1.27 -2.66
N LEU A 216 15.83 -0.74 -2.58
CA LEU A 216 15.52 0.67 -2.74
C LEU A 216 15.22 1.24 -1.36
N VAL A 217 16.00 2.22 -0.92
CA VAL A 217 15.71 2.98 0.30
C VAL A 217 14.76 4.11 -0.09
N ILE A 218 13.62 4.17 0.60
CA ILE A 218 12.62 5.21 0.39
C ILE A 218 12.48 5.99 1.68
N GLU A 219 12.81 7.26 1.62
CA GLU A 219 12.53 8.21 2.69
C GLU A 219 11.24 8.94 2.33
N VAL A 220 10.34 9.08 3.28
CA VAL A 220 9.06 9.77 3.09
C VAL A 220 8.84 10.76 4.20
N THR A 221 8.39 11.96 3.83
CA THR A 221 7.89 12.98 4.74
C THR A 221 6.44 13.28 4.37
N LEU A 222 5.55 13.23 5.35
CA LEU A 222 4.14 13.53 5.21
C LEU A 222 3.80 14.71 6.11
N GLU A 223 3.22 15.73 5.50
CA GLU A 223 2.70 16.93 6.16
C GLU A 223 1.20 17.02 5.87
N ASP A 224 0.40 17.26 6.90
CA ASP A 224 -1.03 17.50 6.77
C ASP A 224 -1.49 18.29 8.00
N PRO A 225 -1.25 19.62 8.06
CA PRO A 225 -1.46 20.42 9.26
C PRO A 225 -2.94 20.50 9.68
N GLU A 226 -3.86 20.09 8.82
CA GLU A 226 -5.29 19.97 9.16
C GLU A 226 -5.52 18.83 10.15
N TYR A 227 -4.84 17.69 9.99
CA TYR A 227 -5.08 16.46 10.77
C TYR A 227 -3.89 16.01 11.63
N LEU A 228 -2.66 16.38 11.27
CA LEU A 228 -1.42 16.08 11.99
C LEU A 228 -0.89 17.36 12.65
N ALA A 229 -0.60 17.31 13.95
CA ALA A 229 -0.03 18.44 14.66
C ALA A 229 1.47 18.62 14.41
N ASP A 230 2.15 17.57 13.95
CA ASP A 230 3.54 17.59 13.48
C ASP A 230 3.69 16.76 12.19
N SER A 231 4.72 17.06 11.40
CA SER A 231 5.06 16.25 10.23
C SER A 231 5.47 14.82 10.62
N PHE A 232 5.10 13.84 9.81
CA PHE A 232 5.65 12.49 9.90
C PHE A 232 6.87 12.36 8.98
N SER A 233 7.89 11.63 9.41
CA SER A 233 8.96 11.16 8.52
C SER A 233 9.32 9.73 8.84
N GLY A 234 9.54 8.93 7.81
CA GLY A 234 9.89 7.52 7.93
C GLY A 234 10.79 7.05 6.79
N THR A 235 11.46 5.93 7.03
CA THR A 235 12.30 5.28 6.03
C THR A 235 11.85 3.84 5.90
N LEU A 236 11.56 3.40 4.67
CA LEU A 236 11.27 2.01 4.35
C LEU A 236 12.28 1.49 3.32
N ASN A 237 12.35 0.17 3.21
CA ASN A 237 13.17 -0.49 2.20
C ASN A 237 12.25 -1.32 1.32
N TRP A 238 12.45 -1.25 0.01
CA TRP A 238 11.91 -2.25 -0.90
C TRP A 238 13.01 -3.22 -1.32
N ASP A 239 12.66 -4.49 -1.47
CA ASP A 239 13.52 -5.51 -2.05
C ASP A 239 13.21 -5.66 -3.53
N TYR A 240 14.25 -5.79 -4.35
CA TYR A 240 14.12 -6.08 -5.78
C TYR A 240 13.64 -7.52 -5.99
N THR A 241 12.48 -7.70 -6.61
CA THR A 241 11.82 -9.01 -6.81
C THR A 241 11.34 -9.17 -8.26
N PRO A 242 12.25 -9.21 -9.25
CA PRO A 242 11.88 -9.33 -10.67
C PRO A 242 11.29 -10.70 -11.02
N ASP A 243 11.49 -11.69 -10.16
CA ASP A 243 10.96 -13.04 -10.24
C ASP A 243 9.49 -13.14 -9.78
N PHE A 244 8.97 -12.10 -9.14
CA PHE A 244 7.57 -12.03 -8.76
C PHE A 244 6.73 -11.47 -9.91
N GLU A 245 5.67 -12.19 -10.24
CA GLU A 245 4.68 -11.75 -11.22
C GLU A 245 3.83 -10.64 -10.62
N PHE A 246 3.73 -9.51 -11.34
CA PHE A 246 2.88 -8.38 -10.98
C PHE A 246 1.45 -8.64 -11.49
N TYR A 247 0.49 -8.72 -10.58
CA TYR A 247 -0.91 -9.00 -10.88
C TYR A 247 -1.77 -7.75 -10.86
N ARG A 248 -2.93 -7.85 -11.52
CA ARG A 248 -4.01 -6.89 -11.31
C ARG A 248 -4.82 -7.27 -10.09
N TYR A 249 -5.24 -6.26 -9.34
CA TYR A 249 -6.13 -6.44 -8.20
C TYR A 249 -7.57 -6.67 -8.62
N ASP A 250 -8.01 -6.02 -9.70
CA ASP A 250 -9.34 -6.23 -10.32
C ASP A 250 -10.47 -6.22 -9.29
N CYS A 251 -10.55 -5.15 -8.49
CA CYS A 251 -11.54 -5.03 -7.42
C CYS A 251 -12.96 -5.21 -7.95
N ASP A 252 -13.69 -6.18 -7.40
CA ASP A 252 -15.10 -6.42 -7.70
C ASP A 252 -15.98 -5.72 -6.64
N PRO A 253 -16.76 -4.68 -7.02
CA PRO A 253 -17.63 -3.97 -6.08
C PRO A 253 -18.69 -4.86 -5.42
N GLU A 254 -19.19 -5.90 -6.09
CA GLU A 254 -20.15 -6.84 -5.50
C GLU A 254 -19.49 -7.64 -4.37
N VAL A 255 -18.24 -8.09 -4.59
CA VAL A 255 -17.45 -8.79 -3.57
C VAL A 255 -17.04 -7.84 -2.44
N ALA A 256 -16.60 -6.63 -2.77
CA ALA A 256 -16.13 -5.63 -1.80
C ALA A 256 -17.25 -5.17 -0.85
N THR A 257 -18.46 -4.98 -1.38
CA THR A 257 -19.63 -4.57 -0.58
C THR A 257 -20.38 -5.74 0.07
N ARG A 258 -20.04 -7.00 -0.28
CA ARG A 258 -20.78 -8.19 0.15
C ARG A 258 -20.96 -8.30 1.66
N PHE A 259 -20.00 -7.77 2.41
CA PHE A 259 -19.93 -7.89 3.87
C PHE A 259 -20.12 -6.58 4.63
N SER A 260 -20.26 -5.46 3.91
CA SER A 260 -20.65 -4.18 4.49
C SER A 260 -22.11 -4.25 4.96
N PRO A 261 -22.47 -3.57 6.06
CA PRO A 261 -23.87 -3.44 6.44
C PRO A 261 -24.68 -2.79 5.32
N LYS A 262 -25.93 -3.23 5.18
CA LYS A 262 -26.91 -2.66 4.24
C LYS A 262 -27.80 -1.67 4.95
#